data_AF-A0A7J2GXZ0-F1
#
_entry.id   AF-A0A7J2GXZ0-F1
#
_cell.length_a   1.000
_cell.length_b   1.000
_cell.length_c   1.000
_cell.angle_alpha   90.00
_cell.angle_beta   90.00
_cell.angle_gamma   90.00
#
_symmetry.space_group_name_H-M   'P 1'
#
loop_
_entity.id
_entity.type
_entity.pdbx_description
1 polymer ?
#
loop_
_entity_poly.entity_id
_entity_poly.type
_entity_poly.pdbx_seq_one_letter_code
_entity_poly.pdbx_strand_id
1 'polypeptide(L)'
;MSHAPNSIGWANERERKKREKRMTHLLMNKLKMPLFKTSTMYDFGVFGGFDFDLRKLGFKGGIFFKDKGRSVIPGHLIRPRDKFELKKSVRGKRGFILLEGGDYDLWRYAAEKCLVDGIIGMEKSKEGMDDVLAKRMAERKVSLVINLRDYTKARRREVVLGRMMRHTFLAKKFNTPIMLVSGARRKEELKHPYVMISFGVMLGLSVKEAKDALRVVQEEVIKRFKNEANA
;
A
#
# COMPACT_ATOMS: atom_id res chain seq x y z
N MET A 1 -56.75 -21.00 24.94
CA MET A 1 -56.95 -19.72 24.22
C MET A 1 -55.68 -19.39 23.46
N SER A 2 -55.69 -19.54 22.14
CA SER A 2 -54.54 -19.32 21.25
C SER A 2 -54.46 -17.85 20.84
N HIS A 3 -53.36 -17.17 21.17
CA HIS A 3 -53.08 -15.81 20.71
C HIS A 3 -52.61 -15.81 19.24
N ALA A 4 -53.28 -15.03 18.40
CA ALA A 4 -52.83 -14.72 17.04
C ALA A 4 -51.68 -13.69 17.08
N PRO A 5 -50.63 -13.84 16.25
CA PRO A 5 -49.50 -12.92 16.24
C PRO A 5 -49.82 -11.61 15.51
N ASN A 6 -49.41 -10.49 16.13
CA ASN A 6 -49.57 -9.12 15.65
C ASN A 6 -49.00 -8.91 14.22
N SER A 7 -49.88 -8.77 13.24
CA SER A 7 -49.58 -8.52 11.82
C SER A 7 -49.08 -7.10 11.52
N ILE A 8 -49.19 -6.18 12.48
CA ILE A 8 -48.88 -4.75 12.32
C ILE A 8 -47.37 -4.45 12.30
N GLY A 9 -46.55 -5.23 13.01
CA GLY A 9 -45.09 -5.01 13.08
C GLY A 9 -44.34 -5.30 11.78
N TRP A 10 -44.83 -6.26 10.99
CA TRP A 10 -44.18 -6.72 9.75
C TRP A 10 -44.35 -5.76 8.58
N ALA A 11 -45.47 -5.03 8.53
CA ALA A 11 -45.74 -4.03 7.52
C ALA A 11 -44.77 -2.83 7.67
N ASN A 12 -44.55 -2.37 8.91
CA ASN A 12 -43.65 -1.27 9.22
C ASN A 12 -42.17 -1.59 8.94
N GLU A 13 -41.72 -2.82 9.22
CA GLU A 13 -40.33 -3.24 8.94
C GLU A 13 -40.04 -3.32 7.42
N ARG A 14 -41.02 -3.78 6.63
CA ARG A 14 -40.89 -3.85 5.17
C ARG A 14 -40.88 -2.46 4.54
N GLU A 15 -41.69 -1.53 5.03
CA GLU A 15 -41.68 -0.15 4.57
C GLU A 15 -40.39 0.58 4.95
N ARG A 16 -39.87 0.35 6.16
CA ARG A 16 -38.58 0.90 6.62
C ARG A 16 -37.45 0.45 5.72
N LYS A 17 -37.35 -0.86 5.43
CA LYS A 17 -36.34 -1.41 4.51
C LYS A 17 -36.50 -0.88 3.08
N LYS A 18 -37.73 -0.69 2.60
CA LYS A 18 -37.98 -0.05 1.29
C LYS A 18 -37.53 1.41 1.25
N ARG A 19 -37.77 2.18 2.32
CA ARG A 19 -37.30 3.57 2.47
C ARG A 19 -35.79 3.67 2.54
N GLU A 20 -35.11 2.82 3.32
CA GLU A 20 -33.65 2.75 3.37
C GLU A 20 -33.03 2.41 2.01
N LYS A 21 -33.62 1.44 1.29
CA LYS A 21 -33.17 1.05 -0.05
C LYS A 21 -33.38 2.17 -1.09
N ARG A 22 -34.47 2.93 -0.97
CA ARG A 22 -34.72 4.12 -1.81
C ARG A 22 -33.77 5.25 -1.48
N MET A 23 -33.51 5.52 -0.20
CA MET A 23 -32.56 6.54 0.26
C MET A 23 -31.13 6.25 -0.18
N THR A 24 -30.67 5.00 -0.04
CA THR A 24 -29.37 4.57 -0.55
C THR A 24 -29.29 4.70 -2.06
N HIS A 25 -30.34 4.31 -2.80
CA HIS A 25 -30.39 4.50 -4.25
C HIS A 25 -30.40 5.98 -4.67
N LEU A 26 -31.11 6.83 -3.93
CA LEU A 26 -31.19 8.28 -4.19
C LEU A 26 -29.84 8.97 -3.90
N LEU A 27 -29.17 8.59 -2.81
CA LEU A 27 -27.83 9.07 -2.45
C LEU A 27 -26.79 8.63 -3.49
N MET A 28 -26.87 7.37 -3.96
CA MET A 28 -25.98 6.85 -5.00
C MET A 28 -26.20 7.55 -6.35
N ASN A 29 -27.43 7.88 -6.72
CA ASN A 29 -27.73 8.59 -7.98
C ASN A 29 -27.46 10.09 -7.94
N LYS A 30 -27.74 10.78 -6.81
CA LYS A 30 -27.48 12.22 -6.68
C LYS A 30 -26.00 12.55 -6.62
N LEU A 31 -25.16 11.62 -6.16
CA LEU A 31 -23.74 11.93 -6.00
C LEU A 31 -22.99 11.98 -7.33
N LYS A 32 -23.38 11.27 -8.41
CA LYS A 32 -22.68 11.21 -9.73
C LYS A 32 -21.14 11.38 -9.65
N MET A 33 -20.54 10.96 -8.55
CA MET A 33 -19.11 10.83 -8.45
C MET A 33 -18.86 9.54 -9.20
N PRO A 34 -17.98 9.51 -10.20
CA PRO A 34 -17.59 8.24 -10.78
C PRO A 34 -17.16 7.36 -9.62
N LEU A 35 -17.94 6.32 -9.31
CA LEU A 35 -17.60 5.30 -8.33
C LEU A 35 -16.31 4.69 -8.83
N PHE A 36 -15.19 5.20 -8.31
CA PHE A 36 -13.86 4.90 -8.82
C PHE A 36 -13.59 3.42 -8.63
N LYS A 37 -13.30 2.69 -9.71
CA LYS A 37 -12.97 1.26 -9.67
C LYS A 37 -11.65 1.02 -8.92
N THR A 38 -11.73 0.70 -7.64
CA THR A 38 -10.59 0.30 -6.81
C THR A 38 -9.97 -1.03 -7.27
N SER A 39 -10.71 -1.82 -8.06
CA SER A 39 -10.30 -3.09 -8.66
C SER A 39 -9.10 -3.00 -9.62
N THR A 40 -8.44 -1.84 -9.69
CA THR A 40 -7.21 -1.60 -10.45
C THR A 40 -5.98 -1.42 -9.56
N MET A 41 -6.16 -1.28 -8.24
CA MET A 41 -5.09 -0.99 -7.28
C MET A 41 -4.52 -2.26 -6.65
N TYR A 42 -3.30 -2.19 -6.11
CA TYR A 42 -2.64 -3.32 -5.45
C TYR A 42 -2.16 -2.95 -4.04
N ASP A 43 -1.96 -3.96 -3.20
CA ASP A 43 -1.23 -3.82 -1.95
C ASP A 43 0.05 -4.67 -2.00
N PHE A 44 1.21 -4.00 -2.16
CA PHE A 44 2.50 -4.68 -2.28
C PHE A 44 3.21 -4.88 -0.94
N GLY A 45 2.53 -4.63 0.19
CA GLY A 45 3.11 -4.77 1.53
C GLY A 45 2.30 -5.63 2.46
N VAL A 46 1.91 -6.84 2.03
CA VAL A 46 1.31 -7.83 2.93
C VAL A 46 2.42 -8.71 3.50
N PHE A 47 2.66 -8.59 4.81
CA PHE A 47 3.76 -9.25 5.52
C PHE A 47 3.32 -10.47 6.34
N GLY A 48 2.00 -10.68 6.46
CA GLY A 48 1.41 -11.84 7.14
C GLY A 48 1.27 -13.06 6.22
N GLY A 49 1.21 -14.24 6.82
CA GLY A 49 0.85 -15.49 6.14
C GLY A 49 -0.55 -15.92 6.57
N PHE A 50 -1.55 -15.12 6.22
CA PHE A 50 -2.95 -15.38 6.58
C PHE A 50 -3.81 -15.57 5.34
N ASP A 51 -4.84 -16.39 5.48
CA ASP A 51 -5.75 -16.70 4.37
C ASP A 51 -6.76 -15.56 4.15
N PHE A 52 -6.44 -14.67 3.21
CA PHE A 52 -7.36 -13.64 2.76
C PHE A 52 -7.18 -13.29 1.28
N ASP A 53 -8.31 -13.11 0.59
CA ASP A 53 -8.34 -12.64 -0.79
C ASP A 53 -8.51 -11.12 -0.84
N LEU A 54 -7.46 -10.40 -1.25
CA LEU A 54 -7.45 -8.94 -1.35
C LEU A 54 -8.54 -8.38 -2.27
N ARG A 55 -9.04 -9.18 -3.23
CA ARG A 55 -10.15 -8.79 -4.10
C ARG A 55 -11.44 -8.55 -3.33
N LYS A 56 -11.66 -9.28 -2.24
CA LYS A 56 -12.79 -9.07 -1.32
C LYS A 56 -12.71 -7.73 -0.59
N LEU A 57 -11.51 -7.14 -0.50
CA LEU A 57 -11.27 -5.82 0.09
C LEU A 57 -11.19 -4.70 -0.96
N GLY A 58 -11.43 -5.02 -2.23
CA GLY A 58 -11.48 -4.04 -3.31
C GLY A 58 -10.16 -3.79 -4.03
N PHE A 59 -9.08 -4.52 -3.73
CA PHE A 59 -7.84 -4.51 -4.53
C PHE A 59 -7.94 -5.45 -5.73
N LYS A 60 -7.08 -5.25 -6.73
CA LYS A 60 -6.86 -6.18 -7.84
C LYS A 60 -6.04 -7.40 -7.42
N GLY A 61 -5.08 -7.20 -6.51
CA GLY A 61 -4.16 -8.22 -6.02
C GLY A 61 -3.10 -7.59 -5.12
N GLY A 62 -2.02 -8.31 -4.86
CA GLY A 62 -0.94 -7.80 -4.01
C GLY A 62 0.28 -8.70 -3.96
N ILE A 63 1.22 -8.33 -3.12
CA ILE A 63 2.42 -9.12 -2.82
C ILE A 63 2.40 -9.51 -1.35
N PHE A 64 2.50 -10.82 -1.14
CA PHE A 64 2.56 -11.48 0.15
C PHE A 64 3.98 -11.98 0.37
N PHE A 65 4.70 -11.38 1.32
CA PHE A 65 6.09 -11.74 1.59
C PHE A 65 6.26 -13.08 2.33
N LYS A 66 5.22 -13.56 3.01
CA LYS A 66 5.21 -14.87 3.68
C LYS A 66 4.50 -15.96 2.88
N ASP A 67 3.44 -15.64 2.16
CA ASP A 67 2.65 -16.59 1.36
C ASP A 67 2.77 -16.29 -0.14
N LYS A 68 3.89 -16.72 -0.73
CA LYS A 68 4.26 -16.36 -2.10
C LYS A 68 3.26 -16.85 -3.15
N GLY A 69 2.53 -17.94 -2.90
CA GLY A 69 1.59 -18.54 -3.86
C GLY A 69 0.38 -17.66 -4.20
N ARG A 70 0.11 -16.64 -3.38
CA ARG A 70 -0.99 -15.68 -3.57
C ARG A 70 -0.57 -14.38 -4.24
N SER A 71 0.73 -14.19 -4.41
CA SER A 71 1.27 -12.94 -4.91
C SER A 71 1.11 -12.84 -6.41
N VAL A 72 0.80 -11.64 -6.91
CA VAL A 72 0.72 -11.40 -8.37
C VAL A 72 2.07 -11.59 -9.08
N ILE A 73 3.17 -11.43 -8.33
CA ILE A 73 4.55 -11.74 -8.69
C ILE A 73 5.31 -12.12 -7.40
N PRO A 74 6.48 -12.80 -7.47
CA PRO A 74 7.29 -13.08 -6.28
C PRO A 74 7.71 -11.79 -5.54
N GLY A 75 7.53 -11.77 -4.22
CA GLY A 75 8.04 -10.71 -3.34
C GLY A 75 9.19 -11.18 -2.46
N HIS A 76 10.23 -10.37 -2.34
CA HIS A 76 11.40 -10.64 -1.49
C HIS A 76 11.62 -9.47 -0.54
N LEU A 77 11.47 -9.73 0.75
CA LEU A 77 11.77 -8.78 1.81
C LEU A 77 13.17 -9.06 2.33
N ILE A 78 14.06 -8.08 2.22
CA ILE A 78 15.46 -8.20 2.65
C ILE A 78 15.73 -7.24 3.79
N ARG A 79 16.48 -7.72 4.78
CA ARG A 79 16.91 -6.96 5.98
C ARG A 79 18.42 -7.14 6.22
N PRO A 80 19.26 -6.70 5.27
CA PRO A 80 20.70 -6.83 5.39
C PRO A 80 21.24 -5.92 6.49
N ARG A 81 22.35 -6.31 7.11
CA ARG A 81 23.07 -5.48 8.09
C ARG A 81 24.07 -4.53 7.43
N ASP A 82 24.55 -4.87 6.24
CA ASP A 82 25.57 -4.12 5.52
C ASP A 82 25.45 -4.28 3.99
N LYS A 83 26.33 -3.55 3.26
CA LYS A 83 26.36 -3.51 1.79
C LYS A 83 26.70 -4.87 1.16
N PHE A 84 27.51 -5.69 1.82
CA PHE A 84 27.90 -7.01 1.34
C PHE A 84 26.72 -8.00 1.47
N GLU A 85 26.08 -8.03 2.64
CA GLU A 85 24.89 -8.82 2.89
C GLU A 85 23.75 -8.42 1.94
N LEU A 86 23.59 -7.13 1.65
CA LEU A 86 22.62 -6.65 0.66
C LEU A 86 22.86 -7.26 -0.73
N LYS A 87 24.09 -7.16 -1.27
CA LYS A 87 24.45 -7.76 -2.57
C LYS A 87 24.15 -9.25 -2.61
N LYS A 88 24.57 -9.98 -1.56
CA LYS A 88 24.35 -11.42 -1.46
C LYS A 88 22.86 -11.75 -1.42
N SER A 89 22.08 -10.96 -0.69
CA SER A 89 20.66 -11.16 -0.49
C SER A 89 19.85 -10.93 -1.76
N VAL A 90 20.26 -10.05 -2.67
CA VAL A 90 19.53 -9.78 -3.92
C VAL A 90 19.91 -10.70 -5.08
N ARG A 91 21.07 -11.36 -5.01
CA ARG A 91 21.58 -12.20 -6.10
C ARG A 91 20.58 -13.30 -6.48
N GLY A 92 20.28 -13.40 -7.78
CA GLY A 92 19.40 -14.42 -8.36
C GLY A 92 17.91 -14.24 -8.04
N LYS A 93 17.51 -13.17 -7.33
CA LYS A 93 16.09 -12.90 -7.07
C LYS A 93 15.46 -12.15 -8.22
N ARG A 94 14.32 -12.66 -8.68
CA ARG A 94 13.42 -12.00 -9.64
C ARG A 94 12.09 -11.70 -8.96
N GLY A 95 11.43 -10.62 -9.37
CA GLY A 95 10.18 -10.14 -8.77
C GLY A 95 10.32 -8.76 -8.15
N PHE A 96 9.57 -8.50 -7.07
CA PHE A 96 9.66 -7.28 -6.29
C PHE A 96 10.60 -7.46 -5.10
N ILE A 97 11.64 -6.65 -5.00
CA ILE A 97 12.64 -6.67 -3.94
C ILE A 97 12.48 -5.43 -3.06
N LEU A 98 12.10 -5.65 -1.80
CA LEU A 98 11.84 -4.62 -0.81
C LEU A 98 12.91 -4.62 0.28
N LEU A 99 13.63 -3.51 0.42
CA LEU A 99 14.58 -3.29 1.50
C LEU A 99 13.88 -2.71 2.73
N GLU A 100 13.90 -3.43 3.85
CA GLU A 100 13.45 -2.90 5.15
C GLU A 100 14.61 -2.75 6.13
N GLY A 101 14.67 -1.59 6.78
CA GLY A 101 15.72 -1.27 7.75
C GLY A 101 17.00 -0.78 7.07
N GLY A 102 18.10 -0.81 7.81
CA GLY A 102 19.37 -0.20 7.42
C GLY A 102 19.48 1.27 7.84
N ASP A 103 20.61 1.86 7.46
CA ASP A 103 20.93 3.27 7.65
C ASP A 103 21.00 4.00 6.30
N TYR A 104 21.31 5.30 6.37
CA TYR A 104 21.42 6.16 5.19
C TYR A 104 22.41 5.61 4.15
N ASP A 105 23.57 5.11 4.59
CA ASP A 105 24.60 4.59 3.70
C ASP A 105 24.15 3.33 2.96
N LEU A 106 23.38 2.47 3.62
CA LEU A 106 22.80 1.29 3.01
C LEU A 106 21.71 1.64 2.00
N TRP A 107 20.83 2.58 2.32
CA TRP A 107 19.77 3.04 1.41
C TRP A 107 20.35 3.70 0.16
N ARG A 108 21.31 4.60 0.35
CA ARG A 108 22.01 5.25 -0.75
C ARG A 108 22.71 4.23 -1.64
N TYR A 109 23.40 3.26 -1.03
CA TYR A 109 24.05 2.19 -1.77
C TYR A 109 23.06 1.33 -2.57
N ALA A 110 21.93 0.97 -1.96
CA ALA A 110 20.87 0.20 -2.62
C ALA A 110 20.28 0.96 -3.83
N ALA A 111 20.04 2.26 -3.67
CA ALA A 111 19.53 3.14 -4.72
C ALA A 111 20.55 3.33 -5.85
N GLU A 112 21.79 3.71 -5.53
CA GLU A 112 22.85 3.97 -6.53
C GLU A 112 23.16 2.76 -7.42
N LYS A 113 23.04 1.54 -6.86
CA LYS A 113 23.32 0.28 -7.55
C LYS A 113 22.07 -0.41 -8.10
N CYS A 114 20.89 0.20 -7.97
CA CYS A 114 19.61 -0.36 -8.42
C CYS A 114 19.37 -1.79 -7.92
N LEU A 115 19.73 -2.09 -6.67
CA LEU A 115 19.67 -3.47 -6.14
C LEU A 115 18.26 -3.88 -5.70
N VAL A 116 17.37 -2.92 -5.52
CA VAL A 116 16.03 -3.09 -4.93
C VAL A 116 15.01 -2.24 -5.66
N ASP A 117 13.74 -2.61 -5.55
CA ASP A 117 12.63 -1.89 -6.16
C ASP A 117 12.04 -0.81 -5.25
N GLY A 118 12.17 -1.00 -3.94
CA GLY A 118 11.68 -0.06 -2.97
C GLY A 118 12.38 -0.17 -1.62
N ILE A 119 12.30 0.93 -0.87
CA ILE A 119 12.83 1.05 0.49
C ILE A 119 11.68 1.40 1.42
N ILE A 120 11.51 0.64 2.50
CA ILE A 120 10.44 0.80 3.50
C ILE A 120 11.00 1.08 4.89
N GLY A 121 10.29 1.90 5.67
CA GLY A 121 10.59 2.12 7.08
C GLY A 121 11.65 3.18 7.36
N MET A 122 12.00 4.02 6.38
CA MET A 122 12.98 5.11 6.57
C MET A 122 12.54 6.09 7.66
N GLU A 123 11.23 6.26 7.86
CA GLU A 123 10.65 7.10 8.91
C GLU A 123 10.93 6.62 10.35
N LYS A 124 11.45 5.40 10.51
CA LYS A 124 11.89 4.86 11.80
C LYS A 124 13.26 5.40 12.20
N SER A 125 14.13 5.72 11.25
CA SER A 125 15.45 6.31 11.55
C SER A 125 15.38 7.83 11.72
N LYS A 126 16.38 8.41 12.39
CA LYS A 126 16.46 9.86 12.61
C LYS A 126 16.91 10.60 11.35
N GLU A 127 17.78 9.97 10.57
CA GLU A 127 18.35 10.47 9.32
C GLU A 127 17.27 10.57 8.24
N GLY A 128 16.50 9.49 8.05
CA GLY A 128 15.43 9.44 7.05
C GLY A 128 15.94 9.71 5.62
N MET A 129 15.06 10.25 4.78
CA MET A 129 15.38 10.65 3.41
C MET A 129 15.75 12.13 3.34
N ASP A 130 16.82 12.46 2.62
CA ASP A 130 17.22 13.82 2.26
C ASP A 130 17.10 14.08 0.75
N ASP A 131 17.43 15.29 0.32
CA ASP A 131 17.34 15.70 -1.08
C ASP A 131 18.29 14.89 -1.99
N VAL A 132 19.45 14.48 -1.49
CA VAL A 132 20.43 13.69 -2.25
C VAL A 132 19.90 12.29 -2.52
N LEU A 133 19.42 11.61 -1.48
CA LEU A 133 18.87 10.27 -1.59
C LEU A 133 17.59 10.26 -2.43
N ALA A 134 16.70 11.23 -2.25
CA ALA A 134 15.48 11.35 -3.06
C ALA A 134 15.79 11.48 -4.56
N LYS A 135 16.74 12.35 -4.94
CA LYS A 135 17.22 12.48 -6.33
C LYS A 135 17.76 11.16 -6.86
N ARG A 136 18.62 10.49 -6.10
CA ARG A 136 19.19 9.19 -6.50
C ARG A 136 18.12 8.12 -6.69
N MET A 137 17.15 8.05 -5.79
CA MET A 137 16.01 7.14 -5.91
C MET A 137 15.17 7.45 -7.16
N ALA A 138 14.95 8.73 -7.48
CA ALA A 138 14.24 9.13 -8.69
C ALA A 138 14.98 8.74 -9.98
N GLU A 139 16.27 9.06 -10.09
CA GLU A 139 17.13 8.70 -11.24
C GLU A 139 17.14 7.19 -11.51
N ARG A 140 17.09 6.39 -10.43
CA ARG A 140 17.19 4.93 -10.49
C ARG A 140 15.85 4.21 -10.42
N LYS A 141 14.75 4.96 -10.36
CA LYS A 141 13.37 4.44 -10.20
C LYS A 141 13.22 3.50 -8.99
N VAL A 142 13.95 3.78 -7.92
CA VAL A 142 13.78 3.08 -6.63
C VAL A 142 12.70 3.78 -5.84
N SER A 143 11.72 3.02 -5.38
CA SER A 143 10.50 3.58 -4.79
C SER A 143 10.66 3.89 -3.31
N LEU A 144 10.13 5.03 -2.87
CA LEU A 144 9.80 5.27 -1.48
C LEU A 144 8.55 4.47 -1.12
N VAL A 145 8.67 3.49 -0.23
CA VAL A 145 7.54 2.66 0.22
C VAL A 145 7.07 3.16 1.57
N ILE A 146 5.89 3.78 1.58
CA ILE A 146 5.26 4.33 2.77
C ILE A 146 4.28 3.29 3.34
N ASN A 147 4.48 2.97 4.61
CA ASN A 147 3.79 1.88 5.27
C ASN A 147 2.75 2.36 6.29
N LEU A 148 1.46 2.12 6.04
CA LEU A 148 0.41 2.50 6.99
C LEU A 148 0.60 1.84 8.38
N ARG A 149 1.13 0.61 8.42
CA ARG A 149 1.37 -0.08 9.68
C ARG A 149 2.34 0.67 10.58
N ASP A 150 3.35 1.31 10.00
CA ASP A 150 4.38 2.00 10.78
C ASP A 150 3.80 3.22 11.49
N TYR A 151 2.84 3.93 10.86
CA TYR A 151 2.05 4.95 11.54
C TYR A 151 1.11 4.34 12.61
N THR A 152 0.30 3.34 12.27
CA THR A 152 -0.73 2.81 13.19
C THR A 152 -0.15 2.10 14.42
N LYS A 153 1.06 1.54 14.32
CA LYS A 153 1.75 0.83 15.41
C LYS A 153 2.81 1.67 16.12
N ALA A 154 3.10 2.89 15.66
CA ALA A 154 4.07 3.75 16.32
C ALA A 154 3.59 4.16 17.72
N ARG A 155 4.52 4.13 18.68
CA ARG A 155 4.33 4.74 20.01
C ARG A 155 4.24 6.27 19.90
N ARG A 156 5.08 6.85 19.04
CA ARG A 156 5.15 8.29 18.76
C ARG A 156 4.64 8.57 17.35
N ARG A 157 3.32 8.48 17.18
CA ARG A 157 2.68 8.62 15.86
C ARG A 157 2.94 9.97 15.23
N GLU A 158 3.05 11.03 16.03
CA GLU A 158 3.35 12.39 15.60
C GLU A 158 4.72 12.50 14.92
N VAL A 159 5.74 11.82 15.45
CA VAL A 159 7.09 11.82 14.87
C VAL A 159 7.12 11.03 13.57
N VAL A 160 6.54 9.83 13.57
CA VAL A 160 6.48 8.97 12.38
C VAL A 160 5.70 9.64 11.27
N LEU A 161 4.55 10.25 11.59
CA LEU A 161 3.74 11.00 10.64
C LEU A 161 4.51 12.19 10.05
N GLY A 162 5.15 13.01 10.90
CA GLY A 162 5.95 14.16 10.43
C GLY A 162 7.08 13.75 9.49
N ARG A 163 7.75 12.63 9.78
CA ARG A 163 8.79 12.06 8.90
C ARG A 163 8.21 11.53 7.59
N MET A 164 7.08 10.81 7.62
CA MET A 164 6.40 10.35 6.41
C MET A 164 5.97 11.53 5.53
N MET A 165 5.44 12.61 6.11
CA MET A 165 5.08 13.83 5.38
C MET A 165 6.31 14.49 4.75
N ARG A 166 7.42 14.60 5.49
CA ARG A 166 8.69 15.10 4.95
C ARG A 166 9.19 14.25 3.78
N HIS A 167 9.20 12.93 3.93
CA HIS A 167 9.63 12.03 2.86
C HIS A 167 8.72 12.13 1.64
N THR A 168 7.41 12.25 1.85
CA THR A 168 6.43 12.46 0.77
C THR A 168 6.71 13.76 0.03
N PHE A 169 6.94 14.86 0.76
CA PHE A 169 7.31 16.15 0.16
C PHE A 169 8.56 16.05 -0.70
N LEU A 170 9.63 15.43 -0.19
CA LEU A 170 10.89 15.25 -0.93
C LEU A 170 10.71 14.36 -2.15
N ALA A 171 9.98 13.25 -2.02
CA ALA A 171 9.69 12.36 -3.14
C ALA A 171 8.95 13.11 -4.26
N LYS A 172 7.97 13.95 -3.92
CA LYS A 172 7.29 14.81 -4.90
C LYS A 172 8.25 15.81 -5.55
N LYS A 173 9.05 16.51 -4.75
CA LYS A 173 10.01 17.53 -5.22
C LYS A 173 10.98 16.95 -6.27
N PHE A 174 11.38 15.69 -6.11
CA PHE A 174 12.37 15.05 -6.98
C PHE A 174 11.79 13.98 -7.93
N ASN A 175 10.47 13.82 -7.98
CA ASN A 175 9.79 12.78 -8.75
C ASN A 175 10.26 11.35 -8.40
N THR A 176 10.60 11.11 -7.13
CA THR A 176 10.86 9.76 -6.63
C THR A 176 9.57 8.95 -6.68
N PRO A 177 9.56 7.71 -7.22
CA PRO A 177 8.37 6.87 -7.21
C PRO A 177 7.88 6.63 -5.77
N ILE A 178 6.58 6.73 -5.54
CA ILE A 178 5.96 6.50 -4.22
C ILE A 178 5.06 5.28 -4.30
N MET A 179 5.16 4.39 -3.31
CA MET A 179 4.24 3.28 -3.12
C MET A 179 3.58 3.38 -1.75
N LEU A 180 2.25 3.25 -1.70
CA LEU A 180 1.50 3.09 -0.45
C LEU A 180 1.26 1.60 -0.20
N VAL A 181 1.51 1.13 1.02
CA VAL A 181 1.26 -0.26 1.39
C VAL A 181 0.63 -0.38 2.78
N SER A 182 -0.20 -1.41 3.00
CA SER A 182 -0.87 -1.57 4.30
C SER A 182 0.10 -1.96 5.41
N GLY A 183 1.13 -2.74 5.07
CA GLY A 183 2.02 -3.34 6.05
C GLY A 183 1.43 -4.51 6.80
N ALA A 184 0.25 -5.00 6.42
CA ALA A 184 -0.54 -5.90 7.24
C ALA A 184 0.22 -7.19 7.59
N ARG A 185 0.37 -7.48 8.90
CA ARG A 185 0.89 -8.76 9.39
C ARG A 185 -0.21 -9.73 9.80
N ARG A 186 -1.43 -9.21 9.98
CA ARG A 186 -2.65 -9.95 10.29
C ARG A 186 -3.80 -9.40 9.45
N LYS A 187 -4.85 -10.19 9.27
CA LYS A 187 -6.00 -9.85 8.41
C LYS A 187 -6.69 -8.54 8.83
N GLU A 188 -6.76 -8.26 10.13
CA GLU A 188 -7.42 -7.08 10.69
C GLU A 188 -6.63 -5.78 10.43
N GLU A 189 -5.35 -5.91 10.07
CA GLU A 189 -4.48 -4.79 9.72
C GLU A 189 -4.63 -4.36 8.26
N LEU A 190 -5.29 -5.18 7.42
CA LEU A 190 -5.64 -4.79 6.06
C LEU A 190 -6.65 -3.63 6.07
N LYS A 191 -6.54 -2.74 5.09
CA LYS A 191 -7.43 -1.60 4.92
C LYS A 191 -7.91 -1.51 3.47
N HIS A 192 -9.15 -1.05 3.30
CA HIS A 192 -9.72 -0.82 1.99
C HIS A 192 -8.87 0.22 1.21
N PRO A 193 -8.72 0.10 -0.12
CA PRO A 193 -7.96 1.05 -0.94
C PRO A 193 -8.32 2.52 -0.70
N TYR A 194 -9.59 2.83 -0.43
CA TYR A 194 -10.00 4.21 -0.08
C TYR A 194 -9.36 4.71 1.22
N VAL A 195 -9.19 3.86 2.23
CA VAL A 195 -8.49 4.24 3.47
C VAL A 195 -7.01 4.51 3.17
N MET A 196 -6.41 3.70 2.30
CA MET A 196 -5.03 3.89 1.85
C MET A 196 -4.88 5.22 1.08
N ILE A 197 -5.84 5.57 0.22
CA ILE A 197 -5.87 6.86 -0.49
C ILE A 197 -5.99 8.02 0.50
N SER A 198 -6.93 7.96 1.44
CA SER A 198 -7.08 8.97 2.49
C SER A 198 -5.81 9.15 3.31
N PHE A 199 -5.12 8.04 3.62
CA PHE A 199 -3.82 8.07 4.28
C PHE A 199 -2.77 8.78 3.42
N GLY A 200 -2.66 8.45 2.13
CA GLY A 200 -1.76 9.17 1.22
C GLY A 200 -2.06 10.67 1.13
N VAL A 201 -3.34 11.05 1.10
CA VAL A 201 -3.76 12.46 1.08
C VAL A 201 -3.34 13.18 2.37
N MET A 202 -3.53 12.54 3.53
CA MET A 202 -3.05 13.07 4.81
C MET A 202 -1.54 13.32 4.80
N LEU A 203 -0.76 12.56 4.03
CA LEU A 203 0.69 12.73 3.91
C LEU A 203 1.12 13.84 2.94
N GLY A 204 0.18 14.50 2.25
CA GLY A 204 0.46 15.58 1.29
C GLY A 204 0.41 15.17 -0.19
N LEU A 205 -0.13 13.99 -0.49
CA LEU A 205 -0.48 13.61 -1.86
C LEU A 205 -1.83 14.22 -2.26
N SER A 206 -1.99 14.55 -3.53
CA SER A 206 -3.32 14.72 -4.13
C SER A 206 -4.04 13.37 -4.21
N VAL A 207 -5.36 13.39 -4.38
CA VAL A 207 -6.15 12.16 -4.58
C VAL A 207 -5.63 11.34 -5.77
N LYS A 208 -5.18 12.00 -6.85
CA LYS A 208 -4.60 11.33 -8.02
C LYS A 208 -3.28 10.66 -7.67
N GLU A 209 -2.36 11.38 -7.04
CA GLU A 209 -1.04 10.85 -6.64
C GLU A 209 -1.19 9.68 -5.66
N ALA A 210 -2.09 9.76 -4.69
CA ALA A 210 -2.35 8.66 -3.76
C ALA A 210 -2.93 7.41 -4.45
N LYS A 211 -3.77 7.59 -5.47
CA LYS A 211 -4.24 6.47 -6.32
C LYS A 211 -3.10 5.87 -7.14
N ASP A 212 -2.27 6.72 -7.74
CA ASP A 212 -1.14 6.28 -8.57
C ASP A 212 -0.09 5.54 -7.71
N ALA A 213 0.10 5.94 -6.45
CA ALA A 213 0.95 5.24 -5.48
C ALA A 213 0.43 3.85 -5.05
N LEU A 214 -0.84 3.53 -5.34
CA LEU A 214 -1.45 2.21 -5.18
C LEU A 214 -1.63 1.46 -6.51
N ARG A 215 -1.05 1.95 -7.60
CA ARG A 215 -1.25 1.34 -8.91
C ARG A 215 -0.05 1.46 -9.83
N VAL A 216 0.35 2.67 -10.22
CA VAL A 216 1.23 2.91 -11.36
C VAL A 216 2.58 2.21 -11.18
N VAL A 217 3.25 2.49 -10.06
CA VAL A 217 4.55 1.87 -9.75
C VAL A 217 4.44 0.34 -9.67
N GLN A 218 3.34 -0.16 -9.09
CA GLN A 218 3.09 -1.60 -8.95
C GLN A 218 2.85 -2.28 -10.30
N GLU A 219 2.12 -1.63 -11.21
CA GLU A 219 1.89 -2.12 -12.57
C GLU A 219 3.18 -2.14 -13.38
N GLU A 220 4.05 -1.15 -13.23
CA GLU A 220 5.38 -1.12 -13.87
C GLU A 220 6.24 -2.30 -13.42
N VAL A 221 6.30 -2.58 -12.11
CA VAL A 221 7.04 -3.73 -11.58
C VAL A 221 6.48 -5.05 -12.11
N ILE A 222 5.14 -5.21 -12.14
CA ILE A 222 4.51 -6.41 -12.71
C ILE A 222 4.85 -6.58 -14.19
N LYS A 223 4.77 -5.49 -14.96
CA LYS A 223 5.08 -5.50 -16.39
C LYS A 223 6.54 -5.89 -16.64
N ARG A 224 7.47 -5.32 -15.87
CA ARG A 224 8.90 -5.66 -15.93
C ARG A 224 9.11 -7.15 -15.68
N PHE A 225 8.56 -7.69 -14.59
CA PHE A 225 8.71 -9.10 -14.23
C PHE A 225 8.19 -10.05 -15.32
N LYS A 226 7.03 -9.74 -15.92
CA LYS A 226 6.47 -10.55 -17.01
C LYS A 226 7.35 -10.53 -18.25
N ASN A 227 7.94 -9.40 -18.58
CA ASN A 227 8.85 -9.29 -19.71
C ASN A 227 10.14 -10.10 -19.47
N GLU A 228 10.70 -10.07 -18.26
CA GLU A 228 11.88 -10.85 -17.87
C GLU A 228 11.63 -12.37 -17.83
N ALA A 229 10.38 -12.80 -17.62
CA ALA A 229 10.00 -14.21 -17.62
C ALA A 229 9.81 -14.78 -19.04
N ASN A 230 9.56 -13.91 -20.02
CA ASN A 230 9.34 -14.28 -21.42
C ASN A 230 10.61 -14.11 -22.28
N ALA A 231 11.70 -13.60 -21.70
CA ALA A 231 13.00 -13.41 -22.34
C ALA A 231 13.98 -14.50 -21.89
#